data_AF-X1LPF0-F1
#
_entry.id   AF-X1LPF0-F1
#
_cell.length_a   1.000
_cell.length_b   1.000
_cell.length_c   1.000
_cell.angle_alpha   90.00
_cell.angle_beta   90.00
_cell.angle_gamma   90.00
#
_symmetry.space_group_name_H-M   'P 1'
#
loop_
_entity.id
_entity.type
_entity.pdbx_description
1 polymer ?
#
loop_
_entity_poly.entity_id
_entity_poly.type
_entity_poly.pdbx_seq_one_letter_code
_entity_poly.pdbx_strand_id
1 'polypeptide(L)'
;NAVEYFVSYYDYYQPEAYIPRTDTYIEKDSSINDEIDRLRLSATSSLLERRDVIIVASVSCIYGLGSPKDYQELVLKISKNEIFKRDNILERLINIHYERDDIDFHRGCFRVRGDVIEIFPSYLEYAFRIELWGDEIEAISEIDPLTGKVIKRRAKLIVYPAKHFVTTKDKLERAILYIEEELRQRLKYFKKEGKLLEAQRLEQRTKYDLEMLKEVGYCSGIENYSRHISGRESGEPPATLLDYFPSDFISKVSRLNLLPLQTSQGINTS
;
A
#
# COMPACT_ATOMS: atom_id res chain seq x y z
N ASN A 1 2.56 25.07 -2.16
CA ASN A 1 1.63 24.29 -1.34
C ASN A 1 1.10 23.13 -2.16
N ALA A 2 1.33 21.90 -1.70
CA ALA A 2 0.64 20.70 -2.19
C ALA A 2 -0.66 20.54 -1.40
N VAL A 3 -1.78 20.38 -2.11
CA VAL A 3 -3.09 20.13 -1.51
C VAL A 3 -3.53 18.75 -1.96
N GLU A 4 -3.66 17.84 -1.00
CA GLU A 4 -3.84 16.40 -1.25
C GLU A 4 -5.14 15.89 -0.62
N TYR A 5 -5.60 14.73 -1.09
CA TYR A 5 -6.84 14.12 -0.64
C TYR A 5 -6.60 12.70 -0.14
N PHE A 6 -7.16 12.37 1.04
CA PHE A 6 -6.95 11.06 1.66
C PHE A 6 -8.25 10.50 2.25
N VAL A 7 -8.99 9.76 1.44
CA VAL A 7 -10.25 9.11 1.84
C VAL A 7 -10.21 7.63 1.53
N SER A 8 -11.27 6.88 1.87
CA SER A 8 -11.39 5.49 1.43
C SER A 8 -11.37 5.43 -0.09
N TYR A 9 -10.43 4.66 -0.63
CA TYR A 9 -10.35 4.31 -2.05
C TYR A 9 -11.32 3.23 -2.50
N TYR A 10 -12.17 2.71 -1.61
CA TYR A 10 -13.20 1.75 -2.02
C TYR A 10 -14.46 2.48 -2.45
N ASP A 11 -14.90 2.26 -3.70
CA ASP A 11 -16.24 2.63 -4.15
C ASP A 11 -17.29 1.71 -3.51
N TYR A 12 -16.92 0.44 -3.34
CA TYR A 12 -17.70 -0.58 -2.64
C TYR A 12 -16.78 -1.41 -1.76
N TYR A 13 -17.21 -1.71 -0.54
CA TYR A 13 -16.45 -2.53 0.40
C TYR A 13 -17.36 -3.41 1.24
N GLN A 14 -17.18 -4.72 1.11
CA GLN A 14 -17.71 -5.76 1.96
C GLN A 14 -16.57 -6.37 2.77
N PRO A 15 -16.56 -6.24 4.09
CA PRO A 15 -15.56 -6.88 4.92
C PRO A 15 -15.77 -8.39 4.94
N GLU A 16 -14.67 -9.11 5.12
CA GLU A 16 -14.71 -10.52 5.50
C GLU A 16 -15.42 -10.66 6.85
N ALA A 17 -16.42 -11.54 6.92
CA ALA A 17 -17.19 -11.75 8.14
C ALA A 17 -17.68 -13.19 8.26
N TYR A 18 -17.91 -13.64 9.49
CA TYR A 18 -18.55 -14.91 9.78
C TYR A 18 -19.78 -14.66 10.65
N ILE A 19 -20.94 -15.18 10.24
CA ILE A 19 -22.21 -15.07 10.95
C ILE A 19 -22.49 -16.41 11.64
N PRO A 20 -22.28 -16.52 12.98
CA PRO A 20 -22.39 -17.80 13.68
C PRO A 20 -23.80 -18.39 13.65
N ARG A 21 -24.83 -17.53 13.67
CA ARG A 21 -26.23 -17.97 13.71
C ARG A 21 -26.65 -18.76 12.46
N THR A 22 -26.03 -18.47 11.32
CA THR A 22 -26.37 -19.08 10.02
C THR A 22 -25.20 -19.90 9.46
N ASP A 23 -24.11 -20.08 10.21
CA ASP A 23 -22.84 -20.68 9.75
C ASP A 23 -22.42 -20.14 8.37
N THR A 24 -22.57 -18.83 8.17
CA THR A 24 -22.30 -18.19 6.88
C THR A 24 -20.99 -17.43 6.94
N TYR A 25 -20.07 -17.81 6.06
CA TYR A 25 -18.89 -17.04 5.78
C TYR A 25 -19.17 -16.09 4.62
N ILE A 26 -18.88 -14.80 4.83
CA ILE A 26 -18.99 -13.74 3.86
C ILE A 26 -17.57 -13.41 3.43
N GLU A 27 -17.26 -13.68 2.17
CA GLU A 27 -15.99 -13.32 1.58
C GLU A 27 -15.84 -11.80 1.49
N LYS A 28 -14.59 -11.34 1.61
CA LYS A 28 -14.23 -9.97 1.30
C LYS A 28 -14.49 -9.71 -0.18
N ASP A 29 -15.25 -8.67 -0.46
CA ASP A 29 -15.47 -8.18 -1.82
C ASP A 29 -15.35 -6.66 -1.83
N SER A 30 -14.70 -6.11 -2.85
CA SER A 30 -14.45 -4.68 -2.90
C SER A 30 -14.13 -4.21 -4.30
N SER A 31 -14.53 -2.98 -4.60
CA SER A 31 -14.13 -2.25 -5.80
C SER A 31 -13.26 -1.06 -5.41
N ILE A 32 -12.08 -0.97 -6.00
CA ILE A 32 -11.14 0.14 -5.78
C ILE A 32 -11.39 1.22 -6.83
N ASN A 33 -11.33 2.47 -6.39
CA ASN A 33 -11.32 3.66 -7.23
C ASN A 33 -9.88 4.10 -7.47
N ASP A 34 -9.38 3.89 -8.69
CA ASP A 34 -7.98 4.14 -9.04
C ASP A 34 -7.57 5.60 -8.83
N GLU A 35 -8.48 6.56 -9.05
CA GLU A 35 -8.18 7.99 -8.87
C GLU A 35 -8.00 8.31 -7.38
N ILE A 36 -8.83 7.74 -6.50
CA ILE A 36 -8.68 7.93 -5.06
C ILE A 36 -7.43 7.22 -4.53
N ASP A 37 -7.09 6.02 -5.02
CA ASP A 37 -5.87 5.33 -4.61
C ASP A 37 -4.61 6.14 -4.94
N ARG A 38 -4.53 6.62 -6.19
CA ARG A 38 -3.50 7.55 -6.64
C ARG A 38 -3.44 8.81 -5.78
N LEU A 39 -4.58 9.43 -5.43
CA LEU A 39 -4.59 10.60 -4.55
C LEU A 39 -4.05 10.28 -3.14
N ARG A 40 -4.34 9.09 -2.60
CA ARG A 40 -3.77 8.66 -1.32
C ARG A 40 -2.26 8.47 -1.38
N LEU A 41 -1.77 7.83 -2.45
CA LEU A 41 -0.34 7.63 -2.69
C LEU A 41 0.38 8.96 -2.94
N SER A 42 -0.28 9.91 -3.62
CA SER A 42 0.18 11.29 -3.79
C SER A 42 0.34 11.98 -2.43
N ALA A 43 -0.66 11.83 -1.55
CA ALA A 43 -0.65 12.44 -0.23
C ALA A 43 0.53 11.96 0.64
N THR A 44 0.75 10.64 0.72
CA THR A 44 1.86 10.06 1.52
C THR A 44 3.22 10.39 0.92
N SER A 45 3.37 10.35 -0.41
CA SER A 45 4.62 10.70 -1.09
C SER A 45 4.96 12.19 -0.94
N SER A 46 3.95 13.07 -1.02
CA SER A 46 4.10 14.51 -0.78
C SER A 46 4.61 14.81 0.63
N LEU A 47 4.10 14.12 1.66
CA LEU A 47 4.59 14.29 3.04
C LEU A 47 6.07 13.93 3.20
N LEU A 48 6.59 12.98 2.43
CA LEU A 48 8.00 12.57 2.47
C LEU A 48 8.92 13.47 1.66
N GLU A 49 8.39 14.16 0.64
CA GLU A 49 9.19 15.01 -0.25
C GLU A 49 9.29 16.46 0.24
N ARG A 50 8.24 17.01 0.87
CA ARG A 50 8.14 18.45 1.14
C ARG A 50 7.34 18.76 2.41
N ARG A 51 7.52 19.98 2.95
CA ARG A 51 6.84 20.45 4.17
C ARG A 51 5.56 21.23 3.93
N ASP A 52 5.39 21.84 2.77
CA ASP A 52 4.21 22.68 2.46
C ASP A 52 3.04 21.86 1.92
N VAL A 53 2.57 20.88 2.71
CA VAL A 53 1.50 19.93 2.38
C VAL A 53 0.27 20.18 3.25
N ILE A 54 -0.91 20.18 2.63
CA ILE A 54 -2.21 20.16 3.31
C ILE A 54 -2.95 18.93 2.82
N ILE A 55 -3.40 18.06 3.75
CA ILE A 55 -4.21 16.89 3.40
C ILE A 55 -5.62 17.09 3.93
N VAL A 56 -6.61 16.97 3.04
CA VAL A 56 -8.02 16.81 3.43
C VAL A 56 -8.32 15.32 3.52
N ALA A 57 -8.62 14.85 4.72
CA ALA A 57 -8.82 13.42 4.97
C ALA A 57 -10.17 13.10 5.60
N SER A 58 -10.68 11.89 5.31
CA SER A 58 -11.76 11.28 6.09
C SER A 58 -11.20 10.53 7.29
N VAL A 59 -12.06 9.80 8.02
CA VAL A 59 -11.63 8.84 9.06
C VAL A 59 -10.65 7.78 8.53
N SER A 60 -10.47 7.66 7.22
CA SER A 60 -9.41 6.81 6.66
C SER A 60 -8.01 7.16 7.17
N CYS A 61 -7.77 8.39 7.67
CA CYS A 61 -6.46 8.78 8.20
C CYS A 61 -6.01 8.02 9.45
N ILE A 62 -6.93 7.37 10.16
CA ILE A 62 -6.64 6.55 11.35
C ILE A 62 -6.63 5.04 11.06
N TYR A 63 -6.85 4.64 9.80
CA TYR A 63 -6.72 3.24 9.39
C TYR A 63 -5.28 2.89 9.08
N GLY A 64 -4.95 1.61 9.26
CA GLY A 64 -3.60 1.08 9.10
C GLY A 64 -3.04 1.31 7.68
N LEU A 65 -1.77 1.72 7.64
CA LEU A 65 -0.91 1.83 6.47
C LEU A 65 0.39 1.06 6.71
N GLY A 66 1.18 0.87 5.66
CA GLY A 66 2.56 0.46 5.81
C GLY A 66 3.37 1.50 6.58
N SER A 67 4.43 1.04 7.23
CA SER A 67 5.36 1.87 8.00
C SER A 67 5.92 3.00 7.12
N PRO A 68 5.84 4.28 7.54
CA PRO A 68 6.47 5.39 6.81
C PRO A 68 7.97 5.17 6.59
N LYS A 69 8.65 4.55 7.56
CA LYS A 69 10.06 4.18 7.46
C LYS A 69 10.29 3.20 6.32
N ASP A 70 9.46 2.16 6.22
CA ASP A 70 9.58 1.14 5.19
C ASP A 70 9.28 1.74 3.81
N TYR A 71 8.24 2.56 3.73
CA TYR A 71 7.87 3.28 2.52
C TYR A 71 8.98 4.25 2.05
N GLN A 72 9.71 4.88 2.98
CA GLN A 72 10.83 5.76 2.67
C GLN A 72 12.13 5.01 2.34
N GLU A 73 12.37 3.85 2.96
CA GLU A 73 13.51 2.98 2.67
C GLU A 73 13.39 2.33 1.29
N LEU A 74 12.17 1.95 0.90
CA LEU A 74 11.84 1.26 -0.34
C LEU A 74 11.56 2.24 -1.48
N VAL A 75 12.53 3.06 -1.83
CA VAL A 75 12.42 3.98 -2.98
C VAL A 75 13.53 3.76 -3.99
N LEU A 76 13.21 3.95 -5.27
CA LEU A 76 14.22 4.06 -6.32
C LEU A 76 14.71 5.51 -6.37
N LYS A 77 15.98 5.74 -6.04
CA LYS A 77 16.64 7.04 -6.20
C LYS A 77 17.73 6.90 -7.24
N ILE A 78 17.69 7.73 -8.26
CA ILE A 78 18.70 7.77 -9.30
C ILE A 78 19.00 9.21 -9.72
N SER A 79 20.22 9.46 -10.18
CA SER A 79 20.66 10.76 -10.67
C SER A 79 21.25 10.67 -12.08
N LYS A 80 21.17 11.77 -12.82
CA LYS A 80 21.89 11.89 -14.10
C LYS A 80 23.40 11.71 -13.87
N ASN A 81 24.07 11.03 -14.80
CA ASN A 81 25.49 10.62 -14.80
C ASN A 81 25.86 9.59 -13.71
N GLU A 82 24.88 8.98 -13.05
CA GLU A 82 25.12 7.88 -12.13
C GLU A 82 25.31 6.57 -12.91
N ILE A 83 26.28 5.75 -12.50
CA ILE A 83 26.43 4.39 -13.00
C ILE A 83 25.44 3.50 -12.24
N PHE A 84 24.37 3.10 -12.93
CA PHE A 84 23.32 2.27 -12.38
C PHE A 84 22.83 1.28 -13.44
N LYS A 85 23.17 0.00 -13.25
CA LYS A 85 22.81 -1.07 -14.19
C LYS A 85 21.30 -1.10 -14.45
N ARG A 86 20.93 -1.26 -15.72
CA ARG A 86 19.52 -1.37 -16.14
C ARG A 86 18.76 -2.40 -15.31
N ASP A 87 19.29 -3.60 -15.19
CA ASP A 87 18.61 -4.71 -14.50
C ASP A 87 18.36 -4.41 -13.02
N ASN A 88 19.26 -3.65 -12.36
CA ASN A 88 19.07 -3.20 -10.99
C ASN A 88 17.91 -2.19 -10.87
N ILE A 89 17.68 -1.35 -11.90
CA ILE A 89 16.53 -0.44 -11.92
C ILE A 89 15.25 -1.25 -12.00
N LEU A 90 15.20 -2.22 -12.90
CA LEU A 90 14.02 -3.07 -13.11
C LEU A 90 13.70 -3.88 -11.85
N GLU A 91 14.71 -4.51 -11.24
CA GLU A 91 14.54 -5.25 -9.99
C GLU A 91 14.01 -4.35 -8.86
N ARG A 92 14.53 -3.13 -8.73
CA ARG A 92 14.02 -2.16 -7.74
C ARG A 92 12.58 -1.75 -8.00
N LEU A 93 12.19 -1.56 -9.27
CA LEU A 93 10.81 -1.22 -9.62
C LEU A 93 9.85 -2.36 -9.24
N ILE A 94 10.22 -3.61 -9.54
CA ILE A 94 9.44 -4.80 -9.15
C ILE A 94 9.32 -4.88 -7.63
N ASN A 95 10.43 -4.68 -6.89
CA ASN A 95 10.46 -4.72 -5.43
C ASN A 95 9.60 -3.64 -4.76
N ILE A 96 9.29 -2.55 -5.47
CA ILE A 96 8.39 -1.48 -4.98
C ILE A 96 7.00 -1.56 -5.67
N HIS A 97 6.64 -2.76 -6.16
CA HIS A 97 5.34 -3.14 -6.72
C HIS A 97 4.93 -2.47 -8.04
N TYR A 98 5.90 -2.09 -8.87
CA TYR A 98 5.58 -1.74 -10.25
C TYR A 98 5.53 -2.99 -11.13
N GLU A 99 4.56 -3.02 -12.03
CA GLU A 99 4.43 -4.08 -13.01
C GLU A 99 5.15 -3.71 -14.31
N ARG A 100 5.72 -4.71 -14.98
CA ARG A 100 6.29 -4.51 -16.32
C ARG A 100 5.19 -4.75 -17.35
N ASP A 101 4.79 -3.70 -18.06
CA ASP A 101 3.87 -3.81 -19.18
C ASP A 101 4.38 -3.00 -20.38
N ASP A 102 4.86 -3.71 -21.39
CA ASP A 102 5.41 -3.11 -22.61
C ASP A 102 4.31 -2.72 -23.63
N ILE A 103 3.06 -3.16 -23.41
CA ILE A 103 1.90 -2.98 -24.30
C ILE A 103 1.00 -1.87 -23.76
N ASP A 104 0.47 -2.02 -22.54
CA ASP A 104 -0.45 -1.08 -21.92
C ASP A 104 0.25 -0.24 -20.85
N PHE A 105 0.49 1.04 -21.17
CA PHE A 105 1.26 1.92 -20.29
C PHE A 105 0.35 2.77 -19.40
N HIS A 106 0.04 2.24 -18.23
CA HIS A 106 -0.78 2.89 -17.21
C HIS A 106 -0.03 3.11 -15.89
N ARG A 107 -0.67 3.81 -14.95
CA ARG A 107 -0.11 4.10 -13.61
C ARG A 107 0.26 2.81 -12.89
N GLY A 108 1.39 2.82 -12.19
CA GLY A 108 1.91 1.64 -11.49
C GLY A 108 2.70 0.68 -12.39
N CYS A 109 2.90 1.01 -13.67
CA CYS A 109 3.68 0.19 -14.59
C CYS A 109 4.96 0.88 -15.06
N PHE A 110 5.89 0.06 -15.57
CA PHE A 110 7.03 0.50 -16.35
C PHE A 110 7.16 -0.33 -17.62
N ARG A 111 7.84 0.24 -18.62
CA ARG A 111 8.15 -0.43 -19.89
C ARG A 111 9.59 -0.17 -20.31
N VAL A 112 10.12 -1.05 -21.14
CA VAL A 112 11.52 -1.00 -21.58
C VAL A 112 11.59 -1.06 -23.10
N ARG A 113 12.27 -0.08 -23.70
CA ARG A 113 12.49 0.02 -25.15
C ARG A 113 13.97 0.27 -25.43
N GLY A 114 14.74 -0.81 -25.58
CA GLY A 114 16.19 -0.74 -25.73
C GLY A 114 16.86 -0.23 -24.45
N ASP A 115 17.48 0.94 -24.55
CA ASP A 115 18.16 1.62 -23.44
C ASP A 115 17.28 2.67 -22.75
N VAL A 116 15.98 2.69 -23.10
CA VAL A 116 14.99 3.59 -22.51
C VAL A 116 14.10 2.81 -21.55
N ILE A 117 14.01 3.28 -20.31
CA ILE A 117 13.02 2.82 -19.33
C ILE A 117 12.00 3.96 -19.15
N GLU A 118 10.72 3.66 -19.32
CA GLU A 118 9.64 4.58 -18.97
C GLU A 118 8.86 4.03 -17.78
N ILE A 119 8.64 4.87 -16.78
CA ILE A 119 7.97 4.51 -15.52
C ILE A 119 6.78 5.45 -15.36
N PHE A 120 5.60 4.91 -15.09
CA PHE A 120 4.42 5.72 -14.77
C PHE A 120 4.10 5.57 -13.28
N PRO A 121 4.53 6.53 -12.43
CA PRO A 121 4.28 6.47 -11.00
C PRO A 121 2.79 6.36 -10.67
N SER A 122 2.44 5.50 -9.71
CA SER A 122 1.04 5.27 -9.33
C SER A 122 0.32 6.52 -8.83
N TYR A 123 1.07 7.51 -8.34
CA TYR A 123 0.57 8.74 -7.72
C TYR A 123 0.61 9.98 -8.64
N LEU A 124 1.31 9.92 -9.77
CA LEU A 124 1.49 11.08 -10.68
C LEU A 124 0.67 10.94 -11.96
N GLU A 125 0.39 12.07 -12.62
CA GLU A 125 -0.30 12.13 -13.92
C GLU A 125 0.66 12.16 -15.12
N TYR A 126 1.95 12.34 -14.85
CA TYR A 126 3.02 12.27 -15.84
C TYR A 126 3.93 11.07 -15.54
N ALA A 127 4.60 10.58 -16.57
CA ALA A 127 5.57 9.50 -16.47
C ALA A 127 7.01 10.05 -16.48
N PHE A 128 7.96 9.20 -16.13
CA PHE A 128 9.38 9.48 -16.25
C PHE A 128 9.99 8.61 -17.35
N ARG A 129 10.88 9.21 -18.14
CA ARG A 129 11.76 8.52 -19.09
C ARG A 129 13.19 8.60 -18.57
N ILE A 130 13.83 7.44 -18.48
CA ILE A 130 15.24 7.26 -18.16
C ILE A 130 15.91 6.75 -19.42
N GLU A 131 16.89 7.50 -19.92
CA GLU A 131 17.71 7.13 -21.08
C GLU A 131 19.09 6.69 -20.56
N LEU A 132 19.50 5.49 -20.93
CA LEU A 132 20.77 4.88 -20.53
C LEU A 132 21.78 4.89 -21.67
N TRP A 133 23.06 5.01 -21.33
CA TRP A 133 24.19 4.72 -22.20
C TRP A 133 25.03 3.62 -21.54
N GLY A 134 24.80 2.37 -21.93
CA GLY A 134 25.32 1.23 -21.18
C GLY A 134 24.75 1.18 -19.76
N ASP A 135 25.62 1.34 -18.76
CA ASP A 135 25.23 1.40 -17.34
C ASP A 135 25.11 2.84 -16.80
N GLU A 136 25.29 3.88 -17.63
CA GLU A 136 25.20 5.28 -17.19
C GLU A 136 23.82 5.87 -17.49
N ILE A 137 23.27 6.63 -16.53
CA ILE A 137 22.03 7.39 -16.73
C ILE A 137 22.34 8.70 -17.47
N GLU A 138 22.08 8.74 -18.77
CA GLU A 138 22.36 9.89 -19.63
C GLU A 138 21.32 11.01 -19.44
N ALA A 139 20.04 10.65 -19.35
CA ALA A 139 18.97 11.63 -19.19
C ALA A 139 17.80 11.09 -18.36
N ILE A 140 17.19 12.00 -17.60
CA ILE A 140 15.94 11.79 -16.89
C ILE A 140 14.98 12.89 -17.34
N SER A 141 13.81 12.52 -17.84
CA SER A 141 12.80 13.44 -18.33
C SER A 141 11.43 13.11 -17.76
N GLU A 142 10.63 14.12 -17.48
CA GLU A 142 9.18 13.96 -17.35
C GLU A 142 8.57 13.93 -18.74
N ILE A 143 7.64 13.02 -18.95
CA ILE A 143 6.95 12.84 -20.22
C ILE A 143 5.43 12.78 -20.01
N ASP A 144 4.71 13.25 -21.01
CA ASP A 144 3.29 12.96 -21.14
C ASP A 144 3.12 11.46 -21.46
N PRO A 145 2.37 10.68 -20.66
CA PRO A 145 2.31 9.22 -20.78
C PRO A 145 1.59 8.76 -22.05
N LEU A 146 0.70 9.60 -22.62
CA LEU A 146 -0.09 9.28 -23.81
C LEU A 146 0.69 9.58 -25.10
N THR A 147 1.37 10.73 -25.15
CA THR A 147 2.05 11.24 -26.35
C THR A 147 3.54 10.97 -26.36
N GLY A 148 4.14 10.65 -25.21
CA GLY A 148 5.58 10.46 -25.05
C GLY A 148 6.41 11.74 -25.18
N LYS A 149 5.75 12.92 -25.23
CA LYS A 149 6.43 14.21 -25.35
C LYS A 149 7.13 14.58 -24.04
N VAL A 150 8.36 15.07 -24.15
CA VAL A 150 9.12 15.57 -23.01
C VAL A 150 8.48 16.87 -22.51
N ILE A 151 8.11 16.87 -21.23
CA ILE A 151 7.58 18.04 -20.51
C ILE A 151 8.75 18.87 -19.97
N LYS A 152 9.68 18.23 -19.25
CA LYS A 152 10.91 18.85 -18.73
C LYS A 152 11.95 17.81 -18.37
N ARG A 153 13.22 18.25 -18.27
CA ARG A 153 14.34 17.41 -17.81
C ARG A 153 14.55 17.54 -16.31
N ARG A 154 15.04 16.46 -15.69
CA ARG A 154 15.36 16.37 -14.26
C ARG A 154 16.80 15.91 -14.07
N ALA A 155 17.43 16.37 -12.99
CA ALA A 155 18.76 15.90 -12.59
C ALA A 155 18.68 14.65 -11.69
N LYS A 156 17.56 14.47 -10.99
CA LYS A 156 17.32 13.38 -10.04
C LYS A 156 15.90 12.87 -10.19
N LEU A 157 15.71 11.60 -9.91
CA LEU A 157 14.41 10.93 -9.84
C LEU A 157 14.32 10.17 -8.52
N ILE A 158 13.17 10.31 -7.86
CA ILE A 158 12.76 9.47 -6.74
C ILE A 158 11.42 8.84 -7.11
N VAL A 159 11.35 7.52 -7.14
CA VAL A 159 10.11 6.76 -7.35
C VAL A 159 9.75 6.07 -6.04
N TYR A 160 8.59 6.43 -5.50
CA TYR A 160 8.00 5.80 -4.32
C TYR A 160 7.24 4.52 -4.69
N PRO A 161 7.03 3.62 -3.73
CA PRO A 161 6.28 2.39 -3.97
C PRO A 161 4.90 2.61 -4.60
N ALA A 162 4.49 1.66 -5.42
CA ALA A 162 3.19 1.70 -6.06
C ALA A 162 2.03 1.45 -5.09
N LYS A 163 2.30 0.92 -3.89
CA LYS A 163 1.31 0.53 -2.87
C LYS A 163 1.75 1.00 -1.48
N HIS A 164 0.80 1.22 -0.57
CA HIS A 164 1.11 1.60 0.82
C HIS A 164 1.68 0.45 1.66
N PHE A 165 1.27 -0.79 1.39
CA PHE A 165 1.77 -1.97 2.10
C PHE A 165 2.91 -2.57 1.31
N VAL A 166 4.12 -2.13 1.63
CA VAL A 166 5.37 -2.65 1.08
C VAL A 166 6.25 -3.21 2.17
N THR A 167 7.08 -4.20 1.83
CA THR A 167 8.05 -4.80 2.75
C THR A 167 9.26 -5.32 1.99
N THR A 168 10.37 -5.53 2.69
CA THR A 168 11.55 -6.18 2.12
C THR A 168 11.40 -7.69 2.16
N LYS A 169 12.09 -8.38 1.24
CA LYS A 169 12.15 -9.85 1.24
C LYS A 169 12.60 -10.41 2.60
N ASP A 170 13.64 -9.85 3.21
CA ASP A 170 14.13 -10.26 4.53
C ASP A 170 13.07 -10.10 5.65
N LYS A 171 12.29 -9.01 5.61
CA LYS A 171 11.19 -8.81 6.58
C LYS A 171 10.09 -9.84 6.35
N LEU A 172 9.76 -10.12 5.09
CA LEU A 172 8.74 -11.09 4.74
C LEU A 172 9.14 -12.52 5.14
N GLU A 173 10.38 -12.93 4.89
CA GLU A 173 10.90 -14.24 5.30
C GLU A 173 10.84 -14.43 6.82
N ARG A 174 11.21 -13.40 7.59
CA ARG A 174 11.05 -13.43 9.06
C ARG A 174 9.58 -13.50 9.46
N ALA A 175 8.71 -12.72 8.82
CA ALA A 175 7.28 -12.70 9.12
C ALA A 175 6.64 -14.07 8.91
N ILE A 176 6.98 -14.74 7.81
CA ILE A 176 6.53 -16.10 7.49
C ILE A 176 6.83 -17.08 8.63
N LEU A 177 8.05 -17.06 9.19
CA LEU A 177 8.42 -17.91 10.32
C LEU A 177 7.58 -17.62 11.57
N TYR A 178 7.33 -16.34 11.87
CA TYR A 178 6.49 -15.96 13.01
C TYR A 178 5.03 -16.35 12.82
N ILE A 179 4.49 -16.24 11.60
CA ILE A 179 3.12 -16.65 11.28
C ILE A 179 2.98 -18.18 11.41
N GLU A 180 3.95 -18.95 10.93
CA GLU A 180 3.97 -20.42 11.09
C GLU A 180 4.01 -20.84 12.56
N GLU A 181 4.79 -20.14 13.39
CA GLU A 181 4.85 -20.37 14.83
C GLU A 181 3.51 -20.08 15.52
N GLU A 182 2.92 -18.91 15.25
CA GLU A 182 1.62 -18.53 15.82
C GLU A 182 0.51 -19.50 15.36
N LEU A 183 0.52 -19.89 14.08
CA LEU A 183 -0.39 -20.90 13.56
C LEU A 183 -0.27 -22.19 14.36
N ARG A 184 0.94 -22.71 14.59
CA ARG A 184 1.16 -23.94 15.35
C ARG A 184 0.60 -23.85 16.76
N GLN A 185 0.84 -22.74 17.44
CA GLN A 185 0.34 -22.49 18.80
C GLN A 185 -1.20 -22.42 18.82
N ARG A 186 -1.79 -21.72 17.84
CA ARG A 186 -3.24 -21.56 17.74
C ARG A 186 -3.96 -22.86 17.39
N LEU A 187 -3.38 -23.69 16.51
CA LEU A 187 -3.90 -25.02 16.20
C LEU A 187 -3.86 -25.95 17.42
N LYS A 188 -2.78 -25.90 18.22
CA LYS A 188 -2.70 -26.68 19.47
C LYS A 188 -3.80 -26.27 20.46
N TYR A 189 -4.06 -24.97 20.59
CA TYR A 189 -5.16 -24.45 21.40
C TYR A 189 -6.51 -24.99 20.92
N PHE A 190 -6.86 -24.82 19.64
CA PHE A 190 -8.16 -25.28 19.13
C PHE A 190 -8.35 -26.78 19.24
N LYS A 191 -7.31 -27.58 18.96
CA LYS A 191 -7.36 -29.04 19.13
C LYS A 191 -7.59 -29.45 20.60
N LYS A 192 -6.96 -28.75 21.56
CA LYS A 192 -7.17 -28.98 22.99
C LYS A 192 -8.60 -28.65 23.44
N GLU A 193 -9.19 -27.61 22.86
CA GLU A 193 -10.57 -27.19 23.14
C GLU A 193 -11.64 -27.99 22.35
N GLY A 194 -11.25 -29.03 21.60
CA GLY A 194 -12.17 -29.84 20.79
C GLY A 194 -12.70 -29.14 19.53
N LYS A 195 -12.17 -27.97 19.18
CA LYS A 195 -12.55 -27.13 18.03
C LYS A 195 -11.84 -27.56 16.75
N LEU A 196 -12.10 -28.80 16.32
CA LEU A 196 -11.38 -29.44 15.21
C LEU A 196 -11.67 -28.78 13.85
N LEU A 197 -12.91 -28.34 13.62
CA LEU A 197 -13.30 -27.68 12.38
C LEU A 197 -12.65 -26.30 12.24
N GLU A 198 -12.61 -25.52 13.31
CA GLU A 198 -11.96 -24.21 13.36
C GLU A 198 -10.45 -24.35 13.17
N ALA A 199 -9.83 -25.38 13.78
CA ALA A 199 -8.43 -25.69 13.55
C ALA A 199 -8.17 -26.01 12.08
N GLN A 200 -9.00 -26.83 11.45
CA GLN A 200 -8.86 -27.18 10.03
C GLN A 200 -9.04 -25.96 9.12
N ARG A 201 -10.06 -25.13 9.34
CA ARG A 201 -10.31 -23.90 8.58
C ARG A 201 -9.12 -22.94 8.67
N LEU A 202 -8.60 -22.71 9.88
CA LEU A 202 -7.43 -21.86 10.10
C LEU A 202 -6.19 -22.42 9.40
N GLU A 203 -5.92 -23.72 9.56
CA GLU A 203 -4.74 -24.36 8.96
C GLU A 203 -4.74 -24.27 7.43
N GLN A 204 -5.87 -24.55 6.79
CA GLN A 204 -5.99 -24.49 5.33
C GLN A 204 -5.78 -23.07 4.81
N ARG A 205 -6.48 -22.08 5.38
CA ARG A 205 -6.39 -20.68 4.92
C ARG A 205 -4.98 -20.12 5.12
N THR A 206 -4.42 -20.27 6.31
CA THR A 206 -3.10 -19.69 6.61
C THR A 206 -1.98 -20.37 5.81
N LYS A 207 -2.04 -21.68 5.57
CA LYS A 207 -1.04 -22.36 4.73
C LYS A 207 -1.07 -21.89 3.28
N TYR A 208 -2.25 -21.74 2.70
CA TYR A 208 -2.40 -21.17 1.36
C TYR A 208 -1.82 -19.75 1.28
N ASP A 209 -2.16 -18.89 2.24
CA ASP A 209 -1.61 -17.53 2.28
C ASP A 209 -0.08 -17.53 2.45
N LEU A 210 0.48 -18.43 3.27
CA LEU A 210 1.93 -18.58 3.44
C LEU A 210 2.64 -19.04 2.17
N GLU A 211 2.04 -19.94 1.39
CA GLU A 211 2.57 -20.35 0.08
C GLU A 211 2.58 -19.17 -0.89
N MET A 212 1.50 -18.40 -0.95
CA MET A 212 1.41 -17.18 -1.77
C MET A 212 2.45 -16.13 -1.36
N LEU A 213 2.66 -15.92 -0.05
CA LEU A 213 3.69 -15.01 0.44
C LEU A 213 5.11 -15.49 0.10
N LYS A 214 5.37 -16.79 0.06
CA LYS A 214 6.69 -17.36 -0.31
C LYS A 214 6.98 -17.22 -1.80
N GLU A 215 6.03 -17.56 -2.65
CA GLU A 215 6.23 -17.63 -4.11
C GLU A 215 6.05 -16.27 -4.79
N VAL A 216 5.05 -15.49 -4.35
CA VAL A 216 4.63 -14.24 -5.02
C VAL A 216 5.01 -13.01 -4.20
N GLY A 217 5.29 -13.15 -2.90
CA GLY A 217 5.55 -12.02 -2.01
C GLY A 217 4.28 -11.28 -1.56
N TYR A 218 3.10 -11.78 -1.94
CA TYR A 218 1.80 -11.16 -1.66
C TYR A 218 0.69 -12.20 -1.56
N CYS A 219 -0.32 -11.94 -0.72
CA CYS A 219 -1.54 -12.76 -0.63
C CYS A 219 -2.78 -11.86 -0.47
N SER A 220 -3.96 -12.41 -0.78
CA SER A 220 -5.22 -11.70 -0.53
C SER A 220 -5.45 -11.58 0.98
N GLY A 221 -5.75 -10.37 1.45
CA GLY A 221 -5.89 -10.13 2.89
C GLY A 221 -4.55 -9.98 3.62
N ILE A 222 -3.47 -9.59 2.93
CA ILE A 222 -2.15 -9.38 3.53
C ILE A 222 -2.17 -8.45 4.76
N GLU A 223 -3.15 -7.53 4.84
CA GLU A 223 -3.37 -6.65 5.97
C GLU A 223 -3.60 -7.40 7.29
N ASN A 224 -4.15 -8.64 7.23
CA ASN A 224 -4.34 -9.50 8.39
C ASN A 224 -3.01 -9.97 9.00
N TYR A 225 -1.95 -9.98 8.20
CA TYR A 225 -0.59 -10.36 8.61
C TYR A 225 0.29 -9.14 8.90
N SER A 226 -0.27 -7.91 8.83
CA SER A 226 0.48 -6.65 8.92
C SER A 226 1.37 -6.57 10.17
N ARG A 227 0.92 -7.10 11.31
CA ARG A 227 1.69 -7.14 12.56
C ARG A 227 2.99 -7.91 12.40
N HIS A 228 2.93 -9.12 11.83
CA HIS A 228 4.11 -9.96 11.59
C HIS A 228 5.05 -9.32 10.57
N ILE A 229 4.50 -8.77 9.50
CA ILE A 229 5.26 -8.18 8.40
C ILE A 229 6.06 -6.96 8.87
N SER A 230 5.44 -6.11 9.70
CA SER A 230 6.11 -4.94 10.29
C SER A 230 6.94 -5.27 11.55
N GLY A 231 6.93 -6.54 12.01
CA GLY A 231 7.67 -6.96 13.19
C GLY A 231 7.19 -6.33 14.50
N ARG A 232 5.91 -5.93 14.56
CA ARG A 232 5.29 -5.28 15.72
C ARG A 232 4.96 -6.28 16.83
N GLU A 233 4.96 -5.80 18.07
CA GLU A 233 4.53 -6.60 19.22
C GLU A 233 3.00 -6.81 19.21
N SER A 234 2.53 -7.80 19.97
CA SER A 234 1.10 -8.03 20.14
C SER A 234 0.44 -6.86 20.85
N GLY A 235 -0.61 -6.30 20.24
CA GLY A 235 -1.34 -5.14 20.78
C GLY A 235 -0.79 -3.78 20.36
N GLU A 236 0.35 -3.74 19.67
CA GLU A 236 0.90 -2.50 19.13
C GLU A 236 0.05 -2.00 17.94
N PRO A 237 -0.32 -0.71 17.87
CA PRO A 237 -1.14 -0.16 16.79
C PRO A 237 -0.38 -0.14 15.45
N PRO A 238 -1.08 -0.19 14.30
CA PRO A 238 -0.43 -0.03 13.00
C PRO A 238 -0.04 1.43 12.78
N ALA A 239 0.90 1.67 11.88
CA ALA A 239 1.12 3.01 11.36
C ALA A 239 -0.15 3.48 10.65
N THR A 240 -0.40 4.77 10.70
CA THR A 240 -1.54 5.47 10.11
C THR A 240 -1.03 6.64 9.27
N LEU A 241 -1.93 7.40 8.63
CA LEU A 241 -1.51 8.62 7.93
C LEU A 241 -0.83 9.62 8.89
N LEU A 242 -1.24 9.64 10.17
CA LEU A 242 -0.70 10.56 11.16
C LEU A 242 0.79 10.34 11.41
N ASP A 243 1.26 9.10 11.27
CA ASP A 243 2.67 8.75 11.44
C ASP A 243 3.56 9.19 10.26
N TYR A 244 2.96 9.58 9.13
CA TYR A 244 3.68 10.18 7.99
C TYR A 244 3.90 11.68 8.18
N PHE A 245 3.16 12.33 9.08
CA PHE A 245 3.35 13.75 9.35
C PHE A 245 4.60 14.00 10.20
N PRO A 246 5.29 15.13 9.97
CA PRO A 246 6.28 15.64 10.92
C PRO A 246 5.67 15.85 12.30
N SER A 247 6.47 15.72 13.36
CA SER A 247 6.02 15.85 14.75
C SER A 247 5.39 17.22 15.09
N ASP A 248 5.66 18.25 14.29
CA ASP A 248 5.16 19.62 14.44
C ASP A 248 3.90 19.92 13.58
N PHE A 249 3.21 18.90 13.08
CA PHE A 249 2.02 19.10 12.25
C PHE A 249 0.82 19.68 13.02
N ILE A 250 -0.08 20.34 12.27
CA ILE A 250 -1.32 20.90 12.80
C ILE A 250 -2.50 20.12 12.24
N SER A 251 -3.38 19.62 13.11
CA SER A 251 -4.65 19.02 12.72
C SER A 251 -5.82 19.97 12.97
N LYS A 252 -6.73 20.09 12.02
CA LYS A 252 -8.03 20.77 12.20
C LYS A 252 -9.16 19.79 11.90
N VAL A 253 -10.00 19.52 12.89
CA VAL A 253 -11.18 18.68 12.72
C VAL A 253 -12.35 19.53 12.28
N SER A 254 -12.82 19.34 11.04
CA SER A 254 -14.07 19.95 10.58
C SER A 254 -15.24 19.10 11.08
N ARG A 255 -16.11 19.68 11.91
CA ARG A 255 -17.39 19.05 12.24
C ARG A 255 -18.36 19.28 11.09
N LEU A 256 -18.90 18.22 10.49
CA LEU A 256 -20.29 18.29 10.05
C LEU A 256 -21.12 18.34 11.34
N ASN A 257 -21.95 19.36 11.49
CA ASN A 257 -23.03 19.33 12.48
C ASN A 257 -23.92 18.13 12.11
N LEU A 258 -23.62 16.96 12.66
CA LEU A 258 -24.55 15.84 12.67
C LEU A 258 -25.75 16.35 13.48
N LEU A 259 -26.84 16.67 12.78
CA LEU A 259 -28.14 16.86 13.40
C LEU A 259 -28.36 15.67 14.35
N PRO A 260 -28.80 15.90 15.60
CA PRO A 260 -29.07 14.79 16.49
C PRO A 260 -30.07 13.87 15.78
N LEU A 261 -29.70 12.59 15.64
CA LEU A 261 -30.63 11.54 15.27
C LEU A 261 -31.84 11.71 16.20
N GLN A 262 -32.96 12.19 15.66
CA GLN A 262 -34.23 12.19 16.37
C GLN A 262 -34.55 10.72 16.67
N THR A 263 -34.25 10.29 17.89
CA THR A 263 -34.85 9.11 18.48
C THR A 263 -36.34 9.42 18.66
N SER A 264 -37.11 9.18 17.61
CA SER A 264 -38.56 9.06 17.68
C SER A 264 -38.90 7.72 18.33
N GLN A 265 -38.81 7.68 19.66
CA GLN A 265 -39.62 6.76 20.44
C GLN A 265 -40.35 7.56 21.50
N GLY A 266 -41.61 7.84 21.21
CA GLY A 266 -42.57 8.29 22.19
C GLY A 266 -42.72 7.20 23.26
N ILE A 267 -42.27 7.50 24.47
CA ILE A 267 -42.70 6.79 25.66
C ILE A 267 -43.84 7.63 26.24
N ASN A 268 -45.06 7.22 25.92
CA ASN A 268 -46.23 7.52 26.73
C ASN A 268 -46.11 6.70 28.03
N THR A 269 -46.02 7.37 29.16
CA THR A 269 -46.44 6.81 30.44
C THR A 269 -47.21 7.88 31.20
N SER A 270 -48.54 7.78 31.12
CA SER A 270 -49.45 8.05 32.23
C SER A 270 -49.13 7.15 33.42
#